data_AF-A0A661SS94-F1
#
_entry.id   AF-A0A661SS94-F1
#
_cell.length_a   1.000
_cell.length_b   1.000
_cell.length_c   1.000
_cell.angle_alpha   90.00
_cell.angle_beta   90.00
_cell.angle_gamma   90.00
#
_symmetry.space_group_name_H-M   'P 1'
#
loop_
_entity.id
_entity.type
_entity.pdbx_description
1 polymer ?
#
loop_
_entity_poly.entity_id
_entity_poly.type
_entity_poly.pdbx_seq_one_letter_code
_entity_poly.pdbx_strand_id
1 'polypeptide(L)'
;KDIRRSDYVVEMEYKKGMGYPELLMLAMKREEAALKLYNELQDNSESEDVKKIFKVLCQEEAKHKLALETMYDDHMAKVGD
;
A
#
# COMPACT_ATOMS: atom_id res chain seq x y z
N LYS A 1 18.60 -7.86 -9.58
CA LYS A 1 17.27 -8.50 -9.76
C LYS A 1 16.51 -7.66 -10.76
N ASP A 2 15.72 -8.24 -11.67
CA ASP A 2 14.94 -7.47 -12.64
C ASP A 2 13.56 -7.11 -12.03
N ILE A 3 13.25 -5.81 -11.95
CA ILE A 3 12.02 -5.30 -11.34
C ILE A 3 10.92 -5.33 -12.40
N ARG A 4 9.96 -6.25 -12.25
CA ARG A 4 8.85 -6.39 -13.21
C ARG A 4 7.63 -5.64 -12.70
N ARG A 5 7.03 -4.80 -13.56
CA ARG A 5 5.81 -4.05 -13.22
C ARG A 5 4.67 -4.94 -12.71
N SER A 6 4.53 -6.15 -13.26
CA SER A 6 3.52 -7.14 -12.85
C SER A 6 3.60 -7.50 -11.37
N ASP A 7 4.78 -7.42 -10.76
CA ASP A 7 5.00 -7.86 -9.37
C ASP A 7 4.42 -6.88 -8.32
N TYR A 8 3.91 -5.72 -8.78
CA TYR A 8 3.28 -4.66 -7.99
C TYR A 8 1.91 -4.25 -8.55
N VAL A 9 1.38 -4.96 -9.55
CA VAL A 9 0.00 -4.76 -9.99
C VAL A 9 -0.92 -5.35 -8.94
N VAL A 10 -1.84 -4.54 -8.43
CA VAL A 10 -2.90 -5.01 -7.52
C VAL A 10 -3.99 -5.67 -8.36
N GLU A 11 -4.27 -6.95 -8.10
CA GLU A 11 -5.31 -7.72 -8.81
C GLU A 11 -6.74 -7.17 -8.61
N MET A 12 -6.94 -6.39 -7.54
CA MET A 12 -8.21 -5.73 -7.27
C MET A 12 -8.31 -4.46 -8.10
N GLU A 13 -9.24 -4.42 -9.06
CA GLU A 13 -9.51 -3.24 -9.87
C GLU A 13 -10.64 -2.40 -9.26
N TYR A 14 -10.53 -1.08 -9.43
CA TYR A 14 -11.61 -0.16 -9.09
C TYR A 14 -12.81 -0.40 -10.00
N LYS A 15 -14.00 -0.52 -9.41
CA LYS A 15 -15.28 -0.59 -10.10
C LYS A 15 -16.22 0.48 -9.55
N LYS A 16 -16.94 1.14 -10.46
CA LYS A 16 -17.98 2.09 -10.06
C LYS A 16 -19.05 1.35 -9.24
N GLY A 17 -19.37 1.87 -8.06
CA GLY A 17 -20.35 1.27 -7.16
C GLY A 17 -19.77 0.33 -6.10
N MET A 18 -18.44 0.19 -6.02
CA MET A 18 -17.80 -0.49 -4.87
C MET A 18 -18.23 0.16 -3.55
N GLY A 19 -18.52 -0.68 -2.57
CA GLY A 19 -18.81 -0.25 -1.21
C GLY A 19 -17.58 0.40 -0.56
N TYR A 20 -17.83 1.20 0.47
CA TYR A 20 -16.75 1.84 1.23
C TYR A 20 -15.70 0.84 1.78
N PRO A 21 -16.08 -0.34 2.34
CA PRO A 21 -15.10 -1.36 2.77
C PRO A 21 -14.24 -1.88 1.62
N GLU A 22 -14.83 -2.08 0.44
CA GLU A 22 -14.11 -2.59 -0.73
C GLU A 22 -13.12 -1.55 -1.26
N LEU A 23 -13.48 -0.27 -1.20
CA LEU A 23 -12.58 0.84 -1.55
C LEU A 23 -11.40 0.95 -0.58
N LEU A 24 -11.65 0.77 0.72
CA LEU A 24 -10.57 0.73 1.72
C LEU A 24 -9.65 -0.47 1.50
N MET A 25 -10.21 -1.65 1.20
CA MET A 25 -9.42 -2.84 0.88
C MET A 25 -8.57 -2.65 -0.39
N LEU A 26 -9.12 -2.01 -1.42
CA LEU A 26 -8.37 -1.64 -2.62
C LEU A 26 -7.21 -0.69 -2.30
N ALA A 27 -7.45 0.34 -1.47
CA ALA A 27 -6.42 1.27 -1.04
C ALA A 27 -5.30 0.56 -0.27
N MET A 28 -5.65 -0.29 0.72
CA MET A 28 -4.67 -1.06 1.49
C MET A 28 -3.77 -1.95 0.62
N LYS A 29 -4.34 -2.62 -0.38
CA LYS A 29 -3.55 -3.43 -1.34
C LYS A 29 -2.59 -2.57 -2.17
N ARG A 30 -2.96 -1.33 -2.49
CA ARG A 30 -2.08 -0.39 -3.20
C ARG A 30 -0.93 0.08 -2.32
N GLU A 31 -1.18 0.35 -1.03
CA GLU A 31 -0.12 0.69 -0.08
C GLU A 31 0.86 -0.48 0.11
N GLU A 32 0.35 -1.72 0.16
CA GLU A 32 1.20 -2.91 0.23
C GLU A 32 2.09 -3.08 -1.02
N ALA A 33 1.53 -2.86 -2.21
CA ALA A 33 2.29 -2.90 -3.46
C ALA A 33 3.35 -1.78 -3.54
N ALA A 34 3.02 -0.57 -3.10
CA ALA A 34 3.95 0.57 -3.05
C ALA A 34 5.08 0.32 -2.04
N LEU A 35 4.76 -0.16 -0.84
CA LEU A 35 5.73 -0.54 0.18
C LEU A 35 6.70 -1.60 -0.34
N LYS A 36 6.20 -2.64 -1.01
CA LYS A 36 7.03 -3.67 -1.63
C LYS A 36 7.96 -3.08 -2.70
N LEU A 37 7.45 -2.18 -3.54
CA LEU A 37 8.23 -1.50 -4.57
C LEU A 37 9.36 -0.67 -3.96
N TYR A 38 9.07 0.16 -2.97
CA TYR A 38 10.09 1.02 -2.35
C TYR A 38 11.15 0.22 -1.60
N ASN A 39 10.79 -0.88 -0.93
CA ASN A 39 11.78 -1.77 -0.33
C ASN A 39 12.71 -2.37 -1.40
N GLU A 40 12.16 -2.82 -2.52
CA GLU A 40 12.98 -3.38 -3.59
C GLU A 40 13.85 -2.31 -4.27
N LEU A 41 13.35 -1.09 -4.45
CA LEU A 41 14.15 0.03 -4.98
C LEU A 41 15.24 0.47 -3.99
N GLN A 42 14.97 0.43 -2.69
CA GLN A 42 15.97 0.66 -1.64
C GLN A 42 17.09 -0.38 -1.71
N ASP A 43 16.74 -1.66 -1.82
CA ASP A 43 17.69 -2.77 -1.87
C ASP A 43 18.56 -2.75 -3.13
N ASN A 44 18.02 -2.30 -4.26
CA ASN A 44 18.75 -2.19 -5.53
C ASN A 44 19.48 -0.84 -5.71
N SER A 45 19.35 0.11 -4.78
CA SER A 45 20.04 1.41 -4.87
C SER A 45 21.48 1.33 -4.35
N GLU A 46 22.43 1.89 -5.08
CA GLU A 46 23.82 2.05 -4.63
C GLU A 46 24.05 3.36 -3.86
N SER A 47 23.18 4.35 -4.04
CA SER A 47 23.28 5.65 -3.37
C SER A 47 22.59 5.64 -2.01
N GLU A 48 23.33 5.99 -0.95
CA GLU A 48 22.83 6.09 0.41
C GLU A 48 21.73 7.15 0.57
N ASP A 49 21.81 8.26 -0.18
CA ASP A 49 20.77 9.29 -0.12
C ASP A 49 19.48 8.83 -0.78
N VAL A 50 19.58 8.07 -1.87
CA VAL A 50 18.42 7.45 -2.52
C VAL A 50 17.80 6.37 -1.62
N LYS A 51 18.61 5.57 -0.92
CA LYS A 51 18.11 4.59 0.09
C LYS A 51 17.33 5.28 1.20
N LYS A 52 17.79 6.43 1.70
CA LYS A 52 17.06 7.20 2.73
C LYS A 52 15.69 7.65 2.22
N ILE A 53 15.60 8.09 0.96
CA ILE A 53 14.32 8.50 0.37
C ILE A 53 13.35 7.31 0.33
N PHE A 54 13.77 6.16 -0.20
CA PHE A 54 12.91 4.98 -0.23
C PHE A 54 12.53 4.49 1.18
N LYS A 55 13.44 4.56 2.14
CA LYS A 55 13.13 4.24 3.54
C LYS A 55 12.03 5.14 4.11
N VAL A 56 12.07 6.45 3.82
CA VAL A 56 11.01 7.38 4.23
C VAL A 56 9.68 7.01 3.56
N LEU A 57 9.68 6.72 2.26
CA LEU A 57 8.48 6.30 1.54
C LEU A 57 7.89 5.00 2.13
N CYS A 58 8.72 3.99 2.41
CA CYS A 58 8.28 2.77 3.10
C CYS A 58 7.61 3.07 4.46
N GLN A 59 8.15 4.01 5.22
CA GLN A 59 7.57 4.39 6.51
C GLN A 59 6.24 5.12 6.36
N GLU A 60 6.09 5.96 5.32
CA GLU A 60 4.82 6.63 5.03
C GLU A 60 3.74 5.64 4.57
N GLU A 61 4.05 4.70 3.66
CA GLU A 61 3.04 3.71 3.22
C GLU A 61 2.63 2.76 4.35
N ALA A 62 3.53 2.43 5.29
CA ALA A 62 3.17 1.69 6.48
C ALA A 62 2.18 2.46 7.38
N LYS A 63 2.32 3.79 7.50
CA LYS A 63 1.36 4.64 8.23
C LYS A 63 0.03 4.76 7.50
N HIS A 64 0.06 4.93 6.17
CA HIS A 64 -1.15 4.98 5.36
C HIS A 64 -1.93 3.67 5.47
N LYS A 65 -1.25 2.52 5.37
CA LYS A 65 -1.87 1.21 5.54
C LYS A 65 -2.54 1.06 6.91
N LEU A 66 -1.84 1.41 8.00
CA LEU A 66 -2.40 1.35 9.35
C LEU A 66 -3.64 2.26 9.51
N ALA A 67 -3.61 3.46 8.93
CA ALA A 67 -4.75 4.37 8.95
C ALA A 67 -5.96 3.79 8.20
N LEU A 68 -5.73 3.16 7.05
CA LEU A 68 -6.79 2.50 6.28
C LEU A 68 -7.35 1.26 6.99
N GLU A 69 -6.51 0.46 7.63
CA GLU A 69 -6.92 -0.67 8.49
C GLU A 69 -7.82 -0.17 9.62
N THR A 70 -7.43 0.90 10.31
CA THR A 70 -8.22 1.51 11.37
C THR A 70 -9.59 2.00 10.85
N MET A 71 -9.62 2.67 9.70
CA MET A 71 -10.87 3.13 9.07
C MET A 71 -11.79 1.97 8.68
N TYR A 72 -11.20 0.86 8.24
CA TYR A 72 -11.93 -0.35 7.87
C TYR A 72 -12.56 -0.98 9.11
N ASP A 73 -11.78 -1.20 10.16
CA ASP A 73 -12.24 -1.79 11.42
C ASP A 73 -13.34 -0.93 12.07
N ASP A 74 -13.15 0.39 12.14
CA ASP A 74 -14.15 1.34 12.64
C ASP A 74 -15.46 1.29 11.86
N HIS A 75 -15.38 1.13 10.53
CA HIS A 75 -16.57 1.04 9.69
C HIS A 75 -17.28 -0.31 9.90
N MET A 76 -16.53 -1.41 9.94
CA MET A 76 -17.10 -2.75 10.15
C MET A 76 -17.73 -2.88 11.53
N ALA A 77 -17.15 -2.26 12.56
CA ALA A 77 -17.75 -2.21 13.90
C ALA A 77 -19.10 -1.47 13.90
N LYS A 78 -19.19 -0.32 13.22
CA LYS A 78 -20.43 0.48 13.15
C LYS A 78 -21.56 -0.15 12.32
N VAL A 79 -21.21 -1.01 11.35
CA VAL A 79 -22.19 -1.69 10.48
C VAL A 79 -22.59 -3.06 11.04
N GLY A 80 -21.77 -3.65 11.89
CA GLY A 80 -22.04 -4.92 12.56
C GLY A 80 -22.93 -4.82 13.80
N ASP A 81 -23.07 -3.62 14.38
CA ASP A 81 -24.09 -3.24 15.38
C ASP A 81 -25.44 -2.88 14.71
#